data_AF-A0A443YQE5-F1
#
_entry.id   AF-A0A443YQE5-F1
#
_cell.length_a   1.000
_cell.length_b   1.000
_cell.length_c   1.000
_cell.angle_alpha   90.00
_cell.angle_beta   90.00
_cell.angle_gamma   90.00
#
_symmetry.space_group_name_H-M   'P 1'
#
loop_
_entity.id
_entity.type
_entity.pdbx_description
1 polymer ?
#
loop_
_entity_poly.entity_id
_entity_poly.type
_entity_poly.pdbx_seq_one_letter_code
_entity_poly.pdbx_strand_id
1 'polypeptide(L)'
;MTSNDELVAALMEKVSDQLVGSLKETIIASVEREITKNLSTALLEGEFYRRMNDDLQDGLKQIYQEVKAARGGTEIKCIEAEIDPEELFSETSDQLDAVLRTTEKAAVEIIDIVENLQELQGTVATIVKGFESGGVTKTSRKKLKEINDTLGMDLSNIMVSLSFQDLTGQRIKKIINSIRQIEQIVREVMLSTGLMIRHRQVEPEKDIASLSQEAKHEATSKLQGPSEGSNQGDVDDLLASLGLD
;
A
#
# COMPACT_ATOMS: atom_id res chain seq x y z
N MET A 1 -64.74 -20.39 24.42
CA MET A 1 -63.31 -20.01 24.51
C MET A 1 -62.71 -19.67 23.14
N THR A 2 -63.39 -19.93 22.01
CA THR A 2 -62.86 -19.77 20.65
C THR A 2 -62.85 -18.33 20.11
N SER A 3 -63.82 -17.49 20.50
CA SER A 3 -63.95 -16.14 19.94
C SER A 3 -62.86 -15.15 20.37
N ASN A 4 -62.23 -15.37 21.54
CA ASN A 4 -61.13 -14.51 22.01
C ASN A 4 -59.80 -14.89 21.33
N ASP A 5 -59.57 -16.18 21.08
CA ASP A 5 -58.35 -16.66 20.41
C ASP A 5 -58.32 -16.26 18.93
N GLU A 6 -59.47 -16.26 18.24
CA GLU A 6 -59.59 -15.75 16.86
C GLU A 6 -59.32 -14.24 16.78
N LEU A 7 -59.78 -13.48 17.78
CA LEU A 7 -59.55 -12.03 17.87
C LEU A 7 -58.08 -11.71 18.15
N VAL A 8 -57.43 -12.49 19.03
CA VAL A 8 -55.99 -12.35 19.31
C VAL A 8 -55.16 -12.76 18.09
N ALA A 9 -55.54 -13.81 17.36
CA ALA A 9 -54.86 -14.21 16.13
C ALA A 9 -54.98 -13.13 15.04
N ALA A 10 -56.17 -12.57 14.82
CA ALA A 10 -56.38 -11.49 13.86
C ALA A 10 -55.64 -10.19 14.25
N LEU A 11 -55.56 -9.88 15.54
CA LEU A 11 -54.79 -8.75 16.04
C LEU A 11 -53.28 -8.98 15.89
N MET A 12 -52.80 -10.20 16.16
CA MET A 12 -51.39 -10.56 15.98
C MET A 12 -50.97 -10.54 14.51
N GLU A 13 -51.83 -11.02 13.60
CA GLU A 13 -51.60 -10.95 12.16
C GLU A 13 -51.54 -9.49 11.69
N LYS A 14 -52.49 -8.66 12.12
CA LYS A 14 -52.50 -7.23 11.78
C LYS A 14 -51.30 -6.47 12.36
N VAL A 15 -50.90 -6.77 13.59
CA VAL A 15 -49.71 -6.19 14.23
C VAL A 15 -48.43 -6.66 13.54
N SER A 16 -48.36 -7.94 13.16
CA SER A 16 -47.24 -8.51 12.40
C SER A 16 -47.10 -7.85 11.04
N ASP A 17 -48.19 -7.71 10.28
CA ASP A 17 -48.17 -7.06 8.97
C ASP A 17 -47.79 -5.58 9.08
N GLN A 18 -48.29 -4.89 10.09
CA GLN A 18 -47.96 -3.49 10.35
C GLN A 18 -46.50 -3.31 10.80
N LEU A 19 -45.98 -4.23 11.63
CA LEU A 19 -44.57 -4.26 12.02
C LEU A 19 -43.67 -4.57 10.84
N VAL A 20 -44.00 -5.57 10.02
CA VAL A 20 -43.21 -5.96 8.84
C VAL A 20 -43.18 -4.80 7.84
N GLY A 21 -44.30 -4.13 7.59
CA GLY A 21 -44.36 -2.93 6.76
C GLY A 21 -43.49 -1.80 7.29
N SER A 22 -43.63 -1.46 8.56
CA SER A 22 -42.87 -0.37 9.20
C SER A 22 -41.37 -0.68 9.29
N LEU A 23 -41.00 -1.93 9.61
CA LEU A 23 -39.61 -2.37 9.69
C LEU A 23 -38.96 -2.35 8.31
N LYS A 24 -39.69 -2.81 7.27
CA LYS A 24 -39.22 -2.78 5.88
C LYS A 24 -38.97 -1.36 5.40
N GLU A 25 -39.90 -0.42 5.64
CA GLU A 25 -39.70 0.99 5.28
C GLU A 25 -38.52 1.61 6.04
N THR A 26 -38.39 1.32 7.34
CA THR A 26 -37.30 1.86 8.16
C THR A 26 -35.94 1.31 7.74
N ILE A 27 -35.85 0.01 7.44
CA ILE A 27 -34.61 -0.63 6.98
C ILE A 27 -34.23 -0.10 5.60
N ILE A 28 -35.17 0.00 4.66
CA ILE A 28 -34.88 0.56 3.32
C ILE A 28 -34.37 1.99 3.45
N ALA A 29 -35.06 2.84 4.22
CA ALA A 29 -34.64 4.23 4.42
C ALA A 29 -33.29 4.36 5.14
N SER A 30 -32.98 3.45 6.07
CA SER A 30 -31.69 3.43 6.78
C SER A 30 -30.56 2.94 5.88
N VAL A 31 -30.80 1.89 5.10
CA VAL A 31 -29.84 1.31 4.16
C VAL A 31 -29.56 2.30 3.02
N GLU A 32 -30.57 2.95 2.46
CA GLU A 32 -30.38 3.98 1.43
C GLU A 32 -29.57 5.17 1.95
N ARG A 33 -29.81 5.63 3.18
CA ARG A 33 -28.99 6.70 3.79
C ARG A 33 -27.55 6.26 3.97
N GLU A 34 -27.32 5.04 4.48
CA GLU A 34 -25.98 4.56 4.78
C GLU A 34 -25.17 4.26 3.51
N ILE A 35 -25.82 3.73 2.47
CA ILE A 35 -25.23 3.55 1.14
C ILE A 35 -24.90 4.90 0.53
N THR A 36 -25.84 5.86 0.54
CA THR A 36 -25.61 7.20 -0.02
C THR A 36 -24.44 7.88 0.68
N LYS A 37 -24.39 7.81 2.01
CA LYS A 37 -23.31 8.38 2.80
C LYS A 37 -21.95 7.74 2.47
N ASN A 38 -21.87 6.42 2.43
CA ASN A 38 -20.62 5.72 2.12
C ASN A 38 -20.19 5.91 0.67
N LEU A 39 -21.11 5.90 -0.29
CA LEU A 39 -20.79 6.20 -1.69
C LEU A 39 -20.31 7.64 -1.85
N SER A 40 -20.98 8.61 -1.21
CA SER A 40 -20.54 10.01 -1.23
C SER A 40 -19.15 10.17 -0.60
N THR A 41 -18.87 9.52 0.53
CA THR A 41 -17.54 9.54 1.14
C THR A 41 -16.47 8.89 0.26
N ALA A 42 -16.74 7.71 -0.32
CA ALA A 42 -15.80 7.02 -1.20
C ALA A 42 -15.57 7.78 -2.53
N LEU A 43 -16.60 8.43 -3.07
CA LEU A 43 -16.47 9.29 -4.25
C LEU A 43 -15.68 10.56 -3.93
N LEU A 44 -15.92 11.17 -2.78
CA LEU A 44 -15.14 12.33 -2.31
C LEU A 44 -13.67 11.97 -2.08
N GLU A 45 -13.39 10.80 -1.49
CA GLU A 45 -12.02 10.30 -1.36
C GLU A 45 -11.39 10.03 -2.71
N GLY A 46 -12.09 9.36 -3.64
CA GLY A 46 -11.60 9.10 -4.99
C GLY A 46 -11.33 10.37 -5.80
N GLU A 47 -12.22 11.38 -5.72
CA GLU A 47 -12.02 12.69 -6.33
C GLU A 47 -10.90 13.48 -5.65
N PHE A 48 -10.75 13.35 -4.33
CA PHE A 48 -9.66 13.96 -3.57
C PHE A 48 -8.29 13.40 -3.98
N TYR A 49 -8.12 12.09 -4.07
CA TYR A 49 -6.86 11.48 -4.54
C TYR A 49 -6.56 11.84 -5.99
N ARG A 50 -7.57 11.88 -6.86
CA ARG A 50 -7.40 12.28 -8.26
C ARG A 50 -6.97 13.73 -8.37
N ARG A 51 -7.63 14.64 -7.64
CA ARG A 51 -7.29 16.05 -7.62
C ARG A 51 -5.92 16.32 -6.99
N MET A 52 -5.58 15.63 -5.90
CA MET A 52 -4.24 15.71 -5.31
C MET A 52 -3.17 15.21 -6.27
N ASN A 53 -3.44 14.14 -7.02
CA ASN A 53 -2.51 13.64 -8.02
C ASN A 53 -2.35 14.62 -9.19
N ASP A 54 -3.43 15.24 -9.63
CA ASP A 54 -3.40 16.28 -10.68
C ASP A 54 -2.65 17.53 -10.18
N ASP A 55 -2.92 17.99 -8.95
CA ASP A 55 -2.24 19.13 -8.31
C ASP A 55 -0.74 18.82 -8.05
N LEU A 56 -0.38 17.58 -7.69
CA LEU A 56 1.02 17.14 -7.55
C LEU A 56 1.73 17.08 -8.91
N GLN A 57 1.07 16.55 -9.94
CA GLN A 57 1.62 16.51 -11.29
C GLN A 57 1.79 17.91 -11.85
N ASP A 58 0.83 18.81 -11.63
CA ASP A 58 0.90 20.19 -12.09
C ASP A 58 1.91 21.00 -11.27
N GLY A 59 2.01 20.76 -9.96
CA GLY A 59 3.07 21.30 -9.11
C GLY A 59 4.47 20.84 -9.56
N LEU A 60 4.64 19.55 -9.87
CA LEU A 60 5.91 19.02 -10.40
C LEU A 60 6.22 19.58 -11.80
N LYS A 61 5.22 19.70 -12.68
CA LYS A 61 5.39 20.36 -13.99
C LYS A 61 5.74 21.82 -13.84
N GLN A 62 5.14 22.54 -12.89
CA GLN A 62 5.42 23.94 -12.63
C GLN A 62 6.83 24.10 -12.05
N ILE A 63 7.24 23.27 -11.10
CA ILE A 63 8.62 23.22 -10.61
C ILE A 63 9.56 22.89 -11.76
N TYR A 64 9.26 21.90 -12.60
CA TYR A 64 10.07 21.55 -13.76
C TYR A 64 10.16 22.71 -14.76
N GLN A 65 9.06 23.42 -15.02
CA GLN A 65 9.02 24.56 -15.93
C GLN A 65 9.69 25.80 -15.34
N GLU A 66 9.56 26.06 -14.05
CA GLU A 66 10.24 27.15 -13.35
C GLU A 66 11.74 26.87 -13.23
N VAL A 67 12.13 25.62 -12.95
CA VAL A 67 13.51 25.15 -13.02
C VAL A 67 14.03 25.25 -14.46
N LYS A 68 13.24 24.89 -15.46
CA LYS A 68 13.63 24.98 -16.88
C LYS A 68 13.70 26.43 -17.39
N ALA A 69 12.80 27.31 -16.93
CA ALA A 69 12.78 28.73 -17.26
C ALA A 69 13.88 29.49 -16.53
N ALA A 70 14.16 29.13 -15.26
CA ALA A 70 15.33 29.59 -14.53
C ALA A 70 16.64 29.04 -15.16
N ARG A 71 16.59 27.88 -15.82
CA ARG A 71 17.64 27.31 -16.69
C ARG A 71 17.59 27.83 -18.14
N GLY A 72 16.84 28.88 -18.43
CA GLY A 72 16.64 29.46 -19.77
C GLY A 72 17.86 30.15 -20.38
N GLY A 73 19.04 29.56 -20.25
CA GLY A 73 20.29 30.01 -20.83
C GLY A 73 21.37 29.00 -20.53
N THR A 74 21.67 28.15 -21.51
CA THR A 74 22.74 27.15 -21.52
C THR A 74 22.44 25.89 -20.71
N GLU A 75 22.64 24.74 -21.38
CA GLU A 75 22.71 23.40 -20.80
C GLU A 75 23.73 23.38 -19.65
N ILE A 76 23.31 23.75 -18.44
CA ILE A 76 24.04 23.34 -17.26
C ILE A 76 23.76 21.85 -17.15
N LYS A 77 24.79 21.02 -17.39
CA LYS A 77 24.83 19.62 -16.99
C LYS A 77 24.35 19.52 -15.54
N CYS A 78 23.07 19.25 -15.37
CA CYS A 78 22.44 19.30 -14.08
C CYS A 78 22.41 17.89 -13.54
N ILE A 79 23.16 17.71 -12.46
CA ILE A 79 23.16 16.53 -11.61
C ILE A 79 23.60 15.31 -12.44
N GLU A 80 24.92 15.04 -12.45
CA GLU A 80 25.37 13.65 -12.63
C GLU A 80 24.93 12.87 -11.38
N ALA A 81 23.62 12.72 -11.16
CA ALA A 81 23.15 11.55 -10.48
C ALA A 81 23.38 10.46 -11.52
N GLU A 82 24.19 9.45 -11.21
CA GLU A 82 24.40 8.30 -12.10
C GLU A 82 23.08 7.57 -12.46
N ILE A 83 21.96 7.98 -11.86
CA ILE A 83 20.64 7.35 -11.95
C ILE A 83 19.57 8.43 -12.15
N ASP A 84 18.75 8.27 -13.19
CA ASP A 84 17.59 9.13 -13.46
C ASP A 84 16.51 8.91 -12.38
N PRO A 85 16.07 9.95 -11.64
CA PRO A 85 15.00 9.83 -10.64
C PRO A 85 13.73 9.19 -11.20
N GLU A 86 13.38 9.46 -12.46
CA GLU A 86 12.18 8.94 -13.11
C GLU A 86 12.29 7.42 -13.36
N GLU A 87 13.49 6.95 -13.72
CA GLU A 87 13.82 5.53 -13.83
C GLU A 87 13.74 4.84 -12.45
N LEU A 88 14.25 5.49 -11.40
CA LEU A 88 14.18 5.03 -10.01
C LEU A 88 12.73 4.84 -9.52
N PHE A 89 11.85 5.78 -9.84
CA PHE A 89 10.42 5.66 -9.54
C PHE A 89 9.76 4.53 -10.32
N SER A 90 10.04 4.42 -11.62
CA SER A 90 9.52 3.35 -12.48
C SER A 90 9.94 1.98 -11.97
N GLU A 91 11.23 1.79 -11.67
CA GLU A 91 11.75 0.52 -11.13
C GLU A 91 11.08 0.18 -9.80
N THR A 92 10.95 1.17 -8.90
CA THR A 92 10.31 0.97 -7.59
C THR A 92 8.86 0.53 -7.73
N SER A 93 8.12 1.14 -8.66
CA SER A 93 6.73 0.76 -8.96
C SER A 93 6.65 -0.68 -9.50
N ASP A 94 7.52 -1.04 -10.45
CA ASP A 94 7.58 -2.39 -11.00
C ASP A 94 7.92 -3.44 -9.94
N GLN A 95 8.81 -3.11 -8.99
CA GLN A 95 9.11 -3.99 -7.87
C GLN A 95 7.90 -4.19 -6.96
N LEU A 96 7.13 -3.15 -6.69
CA LEU A 96 5.93 -3.22 -5.84
C LEU A 96 4.84 -4.06 -6.50
N ASP A 97 4.59 -3.86 -7.79
CA ASP A 97 3.65 -4.68 -8.57
C ASP A 97 4.05 -6.15 -8.59
N ALA A 98 5.36 -6.43 -8.74
CA ALA A 98 5.86 -7.79 -8.71
C ALA A 98 5.70 -8.44 -7.32
N VAL A 99 5.87 -7.68 -6.24
CA VAL A 99 5.55 -8.15 -4.88
C VAL A 99 4.09 -8.53 -4.80
N LEU A 100 3.18 -7.64 -5.22
CA LEU A 100 1.73 -7.86 -5.15
C LEU A 100 1.35 -9.15 -5.90
N ARG A 101 1.77 -9.29 -7.16
CA ARG A 101 1.49 -10.48 -7.97
C ARG A 101 2.03 -11.77 -7.36
N THR A 102 3.25 -11.73 -6.83
CA THR A 102 3.88 -12.92 -6.22
C THR A 102 3.13 -13.32 -4.95
N THR A 103 2.75 -12.34 -4.12
CA THR A 103 2.00 -12.56 -2.88
C THR A 103 0.60 -13.10 -3.16
N GLU A 104 -0.10 -12.55 -4.15
CA GLU A 104 -1.43 -13.00 -4.56
C GLU A 104 -1.38 -14.43 -5.08
N LYS A 105 -0.47 -14.72 -6.02
CA LYS A 105 -0.32 -16.05 -6.59
C LYS A 105 -0.06 -17.10 -5.52
N ALA A 106 0.87 -16.84 -4.61
CA ALA A 106 1.20 -17.79 -3.56
C ALA A 106 0.07 -17.94 -2.53
N ALA A 107 -0.65 -16.86 -2.22
CA ALA A 107 -1.83 -16.93 -1.35
C ALA A 107 -2.92 -17.82 -1.96
N VAL A 108 -3.21 -17.67 -3.26
CA VAL A 108 -4.17 -18.52 -3.98
C VAL A 108 -3.72 -19.98 -3.96
N GLU A 109 -2.45 -20.27 -4.27
CA GLU A 109 -1.92 -21.64 -4.22
C GLU A 109 -2.05 -22.26 -2.82
N ILE A 110 -1.78 -21.50 -1.77
CA ILE A 110 -1.91 -21.99 -0.38
C ILE A 110 -3.38 -22.26 -0.05
N ILE A 111 -4.29 -21.38 -0.46
CA ILE A 111 -5.74 -21.57 -0.25
C ILE A 111 -6.19 -22.85 -0.96
N ASP A 112 -5.82 -23.07 -2.21
CA ASP A 112 -6.18 -24.26 -2.99
C ASP A 112 -5.72 -25.55 -2.29
N ILE A 113 -4.48 -25.56 -1.77
CA ILE A 113 -3.96 -26.72 -1.03
C ILE A 113 -4.74 -26.92 0.27
N VAL A 114 -5.02 -25.86 1.02
CA VAL A 114 -5.76 -25.93 2.28
C VAL A 114 -7.20 -26.42 2.05
N GLU A 115 -7.86 -26.01 0.98
CA GLU A 115 -9.19 -26.49 0.60
C GLU A 115 -9.17 -28.01 0.31
N ASN A 116 -8.18 -28.49 -0.45
CA ASN A 116 -8.00 -29.92 -0.69
C ASN A 116 -7.77 -30.69 0.63
N LEU A 117 -6.94 -30.13 1.53
CA LEU A 117 -6.69 -30.72 2.85
C LEU A 117 -7.97 -30.78 3.71
N GLN A 118 -8.87 -29.79 3.61
CA GLN A 118 -10.15 -29.81 4.30
C GLN A 118 -11.07 -30.92 3.78
N GLU A 119 -11.12 -31.16 2.46
CA GLU A 119 -11.90 -32.27 1.88
C GLU A 119 -11.35 -33.64 2.32
N LEU A 120 -10.02 -33.79 2.30
CA LEU A 120 -9.35 -34.99 2.79
C LEU A 120 -9.64 -35.20 4.28
N GLN A 121 -9.62 -34.13 5.09
CA GLN A 121 -9.95 -34.18 6.51
C GLN A 121 -11.39 -34.68 6.75
N GLY A 122 -12.37 -34.22 5.96
CA GLY A 122 -13.75 -34.69 6.03
C GLY A 122 -13.87 -36.19 5.69
N THR A 123 -13.08 -36.66 4.72
CA THR A 123 -13.00 -38.08 4.38
C THR A 123 -12.39 -38.90 5.53
N VAL A 124 -11.31 -38.42 6.15
CA VAL A 124 -10.71 -39.05 7.34
C VAL A 124 -11.70 -39.12 8.48
N ALA A 125 -12.43 -38.04 8.77
CA ALA A 125 -13.42 -38.01 9.85
C ALA A 125 -14.52 -39.07 9.65
N THR A 126 -14.95 -39.29 8.41
CA THR A 126 -15.92 -40.35 8.07
C THR A 126 -15.34 -41.75 8.32
N ILE A 127 -14.06 -41.97 7.93
CA ILE A 127 -13.36 -43.24 8.18
C ILE A 127 -13.19 -43.47 9.69
N VAL A 128 -12.84 -42.43 10.46
CA VAL A 128 -12.69 -42.47 11.93
C VAL A 128 -14.00 -42.86 12.63
N LYS A 129 -15.14 -42.27 12.24
CA LYS A 129 -16.46 -42.70 12.75
C LYS A 129 -16.78 -44.16 12.42
N GLY A 130 -16.29 -44.66 11.29
CA GLY A 130 -16.37 -46.08 10.93
C GLY A 130 -15.55 -47.00 11.85
N PHE A 131 -14.45 -46.52 12.42
CA PHE A 131 -13.69 -47.26 13.44
C PHE A 131 -14.49 -47.42 14.74
N GLU A 132 -15.24 -46.39 15.15
CA GLU A 132 -16.03 -46.39 16.38
C GLU A 132 -17.26 -47.32 16.32
N SER A 133 -17.75 -47.61 15.11
CA SER A 133 -19.03 -48.31 14.88
C SER A 133 -18.91 -49.80 14.53
N GLY A 134 -17.71 -50.40 14.63
CA GLY A 134 -17.54 -51.86 14.52
C GLY A 134 -16.54 -52.37 13.47
N GLY A 135 -15.77 -51.48 12.85
CA GLY A 135 -14.58 -51.86 12.08
C GLY A 135 -14.51 -51.24 10.68
N VAL A 136 -13.30 -51.21 10.13
CA VAL A 136 -12.99 -50.49 8.88
C VAL A 136 -12.68 -51.46 7.75
N THR A 137 -13.31 -51.21 6.61
CA THR A 137 -13.11 -52.00 5.38
C THR A 137 -11.68 -51.88 4.85
N LYS A 138 -11.23 -52.87 4.09
CA LYS A 138 -9.90 -52.86 3.43
C LYS A 138 -9.74 -51.65 2.49
N THR A 139 -10.83 -51.19 1.88
CA THR A 139 -10.87 -49.99 1.03
C THR A 139 -10.61 -48.72 1.82
N SER A 140 -11.27 -48.54 2.96
CA SER A 140 -11.04 -47.38 3.83
C SER A 140 -9.62 -47.33 4.40
N ARG A 141 -9.01 -48.48 4.71
CA ARG A 141 -7.58 -48.54 5.11
C ARG A 141 -6.65 -48.09 3.98
N LYS A 142 -6.93 -48.50 2.74
CA LYS A 142 -6.14 -48.07 1.57
C LYS A 142 -6.28 -46.56 1.34
N LYS A 143 -7.51 -46.05 1.42
CA LYS A 143 -7.80 -44.61 1.27
C LYS A 143 -7.16 -43.77 2.37
N LEU A 144 -7.11 -44.27 3.61
CA LEU A 144 -6.41 -43.59 4.71
C LEU A 144 -4.90 -43.48 4.46
N LYS A 145 -4.29 -44.52 3.86
CA LYS A 145 -2.88 -44.47 3.45
C LYS A 145 -2.67 -43.42 2.35
N GLU A 146 -3.51 -43.43 1.32
CA GLU A 146 -3.45 -42.45 0.23
C GLU A 146 -3.60 -41.02 0.76
N ILE A 147 -4.55 -40.76 1.68
CA ILE A 147 -4.72 -39.45 2.32
C ILE A 147 -3.47 -39.04 3.10
N ASN A 148 -2.85 -39.95 3.84
CA ASN A 148 -1.64 -39.64 4.61
C ASN A 148 -0.45 -39.29 3.70
N ASP A 149 -0.31 -39.98 2.56
CA ASP A 149 0.73 -39.68 1.57
C ASP A 149 0.46 -38.31 0.91
N THR A 150 -0.78 -38.02 0.53
CA THR A 150 -1.18 -36.71 -0.02
C THR A 150 -0.98 -35.58 0.99
N LEU A 151 -1.34 -35.78 2.27
CA LEU A 151 -1.15 -34.80 3.33
C LEU A 151 0.33 -34.39 3.46
N GLY A 152 1.25 -35.35 3.43
CA GLY A 152 2.68 -35.05 3.50
C GLY A 152 3.18 -34.24 2.30
N MET A 153 2.66 -34.53 1.11
CA MET A 153 2.99 -33.82 -0.12
C MET A 153 2.41 -32.40 -0.13
N ASP A 154 1.15 -32.23 0.27
CA ASP A 154 0.47 -30.94 0.36
C ASP A 154 1.11 -30.01 1.41
N LEU A 155 1.51 -30.54 2.57
CA LEU A 155 2.28 -29.76 3.56
C LEU A 155 3.63 -29.30 3.00
N SER A 156 4.30 -30.15 2.21
CA SER A 156 5.55 -29.77 1.54
C SER A 156 5.30 -28.69 0.48
N ASN A 157 4.21 -28.80 -0.29
CA ASN A 157 3.82 -27.81 -1.29
C ASN A 157 3.51 -26.46 -0.64
N ILE A 158 2.80 -26.42 0.50
CA ILE A 158 2.57 -25.17 1.26
C ILE A 158 3.91 -24.53 1.65
N MET A 159 4.87 -25.30 2.17
CA MET A 159 6.19 -24.75 2.52
C MET A 159 6.92 -24.18 1.30
N VAL A 160 6.81 -24.83 0.14
CA VAL A 160 7.39 -24.32 -1.11
C VAL A 160 6.68 -23.05 -1.55
N SER A 161 5.35 -23.00 -1.55
CA SER A 161 4.62 -21.79 -1.91
C SER A 161 5.02 -20.65 -0.99
N LEU A 162 5.04 -20.84 0.34
CA LEU A 162 5.47 -19.83 1.33
C LEU A 162 6.90 -19.28 1.14
N SER A 163 7.76 -19.94 0.37
CA SER A 163 9.10 -19.43 0.04
C SER A 163 9.08 -18.11 -0.74
N PHE A 164 7.92 -17.71 -1.30
CA PHE A 164 7.73 -16.39 -1.92
C PHE A 164 8.13 -15.24 -0.98
N GLN A 165 8.01 -15.44 0.33
CA GLN A 165 8.34 -14.44 1.35
C GLN A 165 9.78 -13.93 1.22
N ASP A 166 10.75 -14.80 0.87
CA ASP A 166 12.14 -14.40 0.71
C ASP A 166 12.29 -13.43 -0.48
N LEU A 167 11.71 -13.79 -1.63
CA LEU A 167 11.73 -12.95 -2.82
C LEU A 167 11.03 -11.61 -2.57
N THR A 168 9.88 -11.62 -1.90
CA THR A 168 9.16 -10.41 -1.50
C THR A 168 9.99 -9.55 -0.56
N GLY A 169 10.66 -10.14 0.43
CA GLY A 169 11.54 -9.42 1.35
C GLY A 169 12.71 -8.74 0.64
N GLN A 170 13.33 -9.43 -0.33
CA GLN A 170 14.39 -8.84 -1.16
C GLN A 170 13.89 -7.66 -1.99
N ARG A 171 12.71 -7.77 -2.61
CA ARG A 171 12.11 -6.69 -3.40
C ARG A 171 11.75 -5.47 -2.54
N ILE A 172 11.15 -5.69 -1.37
CA ILE A 172 10.87 -4.62 -0.40
C ILE A 172 12.16 -3.91 0.01
N LYS A 173 13.26 -4.63 0.24
CA LYS A 173 14.55 -4.02 0.57
C LYS A 173 15.08 -3.12 -0.56
N LYS A 174 14.89 -3.51 -1.83
CA LYS A 174 15.21 -2.65 -2.98
C LYS A 174 14.37 -1.39 -2.99
N ILE A 175 13.05 -1.52 -2.85
CA ILE A 175 12.11 -0.40 -2.77
C ILE A 175 12.52 0.60 -1.68
N ILE A 176 12.85 0.11 -0.48
CA ILE A 176 13.31 0.95 0.64
C ILE A 176 14.59 1.72 0.27
N ASN A 177 15.54 1.08 -0.40
CA ASN A 177 16.77 1.73 -0.82
C ASN A 177 16.51 2.80 -1.90
N SER A 178 15.64 2.52 -2.87
CA SER A 178 15.23 3.49 -3.88
C SER A 178 14.57 4.72 -3.25
N ILE A 179 13.67 4.53 -2.27
CA ILE A 179 13.05 5.64 -1.52
C ILE A 179 14.10 6.47 -0.77
N ARG A 180 15.10 5.83 -0.14
CA ARG A 180 16.20 6.56 0.52
C ARG A 180 17.04 7.39 -0.45
N GLN A 181 17.27 6.88 -1.66
CA GLN A 181 17.98 7.63 -2.70
C GLN A 181 17.16 8.84 -3.17
N ILE A 182 15.86 8.66 -3.40
CA ILE A 182 14.93 9.75 -3.73
C ILE A 182 14.93 10.80 -2.62
N GLU A 183 14.85 10.39 -1.36
CA GLU A 183 14.90 11.28 -0.20
C GLU A 183 16.21 12.09 -0.16
N GLN A 184 17.35 11.48 -0.46
CA GLN A 184 18.63 12.17 -0.56
C GLN A 184 18.65 13.19 -1.71
N ILE A 185 18.15 12.82 -2.90
CA ILE A 185 18.07 13.72 -4.06
C ILE A 185 17.19 14.93 -3.73
N VAL A 186 16.02 14.71 -3.12
CA VAL A 186 15.10 15.79 -2.72
C VAL A 186 15.76 16.72 -1.70
N ARG A 187 16.45 16.18 -0.69
CA ARG A 187 17.24 16.98 0.27
C ARG A 187 18.31 17.82 -0.42
N GLU A 188 19.07 17.23 -1.34
CA GLU A 188 20.12 17.93 -2.07
C GLU A 188 19.54 19.05 -2.94
N VAL A 189 18.42 18.80 -3.61
CA VAL A 189 17.72 19.83 -4.39
C VAL A 189 17.21 20.96 -3.49
N MET A 190 16.58 20.65 -2.35
CA MET A 190 16.14 21.68 -1.39
C MET A 190 17.30 22.52 -0.87
N LEU A 191 18.39 21.86 -0.43
CA LEU A 191 19.57 22.53 0.11
C LEU A 191 20.27 23.39 -0.95
N SER A 192 20.53 22.84 -2.13
CA SER A 192 21.19 23.57 -3.21
C SER A 192 20.35 24.74 -3.72
N THR A 193 19.01 24.59 -3.79
CA THR A 193 18.10 25.67 -4.17
C THR A 193 18.05 26.75 -3.08
N GLY A 194 17.95 26.37 -1.81
CA GLY A 194 17.98 27.30 -0.68
C GLY A 194 19.29 28.08 -0.61
N LEU A 195 20.43 27.41 -0.81
CA LEU A 195 21.75 28.05 -0.89
C LEU A 195 21.89 28.96 -2.11
N MET A 196 21.34 28.59 -3.28
CA MET A 196 21.31 29.48 -4.45
C MET A 196 20.51 30.76 -4.19
N ILE A 197 19.32 30.65 -3.57
CA ILE A 197 18.49 31.82 -3.23
C ILE A 197 19.26 32.75 -2.29
N ARG A 198 19.94 32.19 -1.27
CA ARG A 198 20.72 32.97 -0.31
C ARG A 198 21.91 33.66 -0.99
N HIS A 199 22.70 32.95 -1.79
CA HIS A 199 23.83 33.54 -2.51
C HIS A 199 23.39 34.67 -3.44
N ARG A 200 22.23 34.54 -4.10
CA ARG A 200 21.66 35.59 -4.95
C ARG A 200 21.21 36.82 -4.17
N GLN A 201 20.78 36.68 -2.92
CA GLN A 201 20.43 37.81 -2.05
C GLN A 201 21.67 38.57 -1.55
N VAL A 202 22.78 37.86 -1.32
CA VAL A 202 24.02 38.45 -0.80
C VAL A 202 24.90 39.02 -1.93
N GLU A 203 24.95 38.37 -3.09
CA GLU A 203 25.77 38.75 -4.23
C GLU A 203 24.95 38.72 -5.55
N PRO A 204 24.05 39.71 -5.77
CA PRO A 204 23.15 39.73 -6.92
C PRO A 204 23.82 39.92 -8.29
N GLU A 205 25.10 40.32 -8.32
CA GLU A 205 25.88 40.53 -9.56
C GLU A 205 26.72 39.32 -9.99
N LYS A 206 26.81 38.26 -9.18
CA LYS A 206 27.54 37.04 -9.56
C LYS A 206 26.74 36.22 -10.58
N ASP A 207 27.48 35.57 -11.49
CA ASP A 207 26.91 34.70 -12.51
C ASP A 207 26.19 33.49 -11.90
N ILE A 208 25.03 33.15 -12.46
CA ILE A 208 24.12 32.11 -11.94
C ILE A 208 24.80 30.73 -12.00
N ALA A 209 25.67 30.51 -12.99
CA ALA A 209 26.39 29.26 -13.17
C ALA A 209 27.43 29.01 -12.06
N SER A 210 28.18 30.04 -11.65
CA SER A 210 29.16 29.92 -10.56
C SER A 210 28.47 29.78 -9.21
N LEU A 211 27.38 30.52 -8.97
CA LEU A 211 26.56 30.38 -7.77
C LEU A 211 25.94 28.98 -7.61
N SER A 212 25.46 28.39 -8.71
CA SER A 212 24.92 27.02 -8.69
C SER A 212 26.00 25.98 -8.35
N GLN A 213 27.22 26.19 -8.83
CA GLN A 213 28.34 25.27 -8.58
C GLN A 213 28.84 25.36 -7.13
N GLU A 214 28.90 26.57 -6.57
CA GLU A 214 29.27 26.84 -5.18
C GLU A 214 28.21 26.28 -4.21
N ALA A 215 26.92 26.52 -4.49
CA ALA A 215 25.79 25.99 -3.73
C ALA A 215 25.72 24.45 -3.75
N LYS A 216 26.04 23.82 -4.88
CA LYS A 216 26.15 22.35 -4.97
C LYS A 216 27.28 21.81 -4.12
N HIS A 217 28.48 22.36 -4.27
CA HIS A 217 29.65 21.92 -3.50
C HIS A 217 29.41 22.07 -1.98
N GLU A 218 28.76 23.14 -1.57
CA GLU A 218 28.37 23.37 -0.17
C GLU A 218 27.26 22.42 0.29
N ALA A 219 26.23 22.16 -0.53
CA ALA A 219 25.18 21.19 -0.21
C ALA A 219 25.75 19.78 -0.05
N THR A 220 26.60 19.31 -0.96
CA THR A 220 27.24 17.98 -0.87
C THR A 220 28.18 17.87 0.33
N SER A 221 28.85 18.97 0.71
CA SER A 221 29.70 19.04 1.90
C SER A 221 28.88 18.98 3.20
N LYS A 222 27.76 19.72 3.29
CA LYS A 222 26.85 19.71 4.44
C LYS A 222 26.03 18.42 4.57
N LEU A 223 25.85 17.69 3.47
CA LEU A 223 25.17 16.40 3.42
C LEU A 223 26.08 15.21 3.73
N GLN A 224 27.40 15.41 3.96
CA GLN A 224 28.20 14.37 4.60
C GLN A 224 27.59 14.11 5.97
N GLY A 225 27.05 12.90 6.15
CA GLY A 225 26.29 12.48 7.33
C GLY A 225 27.02 12.73 8.66
N PRO A 226 26.37 12.43 9.80
CA PRO A 226 26.77 12.92 11.11
C PRO A 226 28.23 12.52 11.41
N SER A 227 29.14 13.46 11.21
CA SER A 227 30.39 13.52 11.94
C SER A 227 30.05 14.11 13.31
N GLU A 228 30.78 13.72 14.36
CA GLU A 228 30.48 13.93 15.80
C GLU A 228 30.27 15.40 16.28
N GLY A 229 30.02 16.35 15.38
CA GLY A 229 29.67 17.74 15.68
C GLY A 229 28.59 18.37 14.79
N SER A 230 27.83 17.62 13.98
CA SER A 230 26.71 18.21 13.21
C SER A 230 25.56 18.56 14.16
N ASN A 231 25.49 19.83 14.55
CA ASN A 231 24.52 20.31 15.53
C ASN A 231 23.14 20.40 14.86
N GLN A 232 22.13 19.79 15.49
CA GLN A 232 20.73 19.83 15.04
C GLN A 232 20.22 21.27 14.79
N GLY A 233 20.81 22.25 15.47
CA GLY A 233 20.55 23.67 15.27
C GLY A 233 20.87 24.19 13.86
N ASP A 234 21.84 23.61 13.13
CA ASP A 234 22.14 24.05 11.76
C ASP A 234 21.05 23.60 10.77
N VAL A 235 20.33 22.52 11.09
CA VAL A 235 19.18 22.04 10.31
C VAL A 235 17.96 22.90 10.63
N ASP A 236 17.72 23.17 11.92
CA ASP A 236 16.60 23.99 12.38
C ASP A 236 16.75 25.46 11.91
N ASP A 237 17.94 26.04 11.96
CA ASP A 237 18.21 27.38 11.43
C ASP A 237 18.01 27.44 9.90
N LEU A 238 18.31 26.35 9.21
CA LEU A 238 18.12 26.26 7.77
C LEU A 238 16.64 26.11 7.41
N LEU A 239 15.86 25.33 8.19
CA LEU A 239 14.41 25.22 8.06
C LEU A 239 13.68 26.54 8.40
N ALA A 240 14.08 27.20 9.49
CA ALA A 240 13.58 28.51 9.88
C ALA A 240 13.88 29.58 8.82
N SER A 241 15.07 29.55 8.22
CA SER A 241 15.46 30.48 7.14
C SER A 241 14.73 30.26 5.83
N LEU A 242 14.15 29.07 5.62
CA LEU A 242 13.32 28.71 4.48
C LEU A 242 11.82 28.94 4.75
N GLY A 243 11.45 29.39 5.96
CA GLY A 243 10.07 29.70 6.34
C GLY A 243 9.19 28.45 6.52
N LEU A 244 9.79 27.31 6.88
CA LEU A 244 9.13 26.01 7.01
C LEU A 244 8.92 25.55 8.47
N ASP A 245 8.95 26.49 9.43
CA ASP A 245 8.51 26.28 10.82
C ASP A 245 7.03 26.60 11.04
#